data_AF-A0A1G2KM59-F1
#
_entry.id   AF-A0A1G2KM59-F1
#
_cell.length_a   1.000
_cell.length_b   1.000
_cell.length_c   1.000
_cell.angle_alpha   90.00
_cell.angle_beta   90.00
_cell.angle_gamma   90.00
#
_symmetry.space_group_name_H-M   'P 1'
#
loop_
_entity.id
_entity.type
_entity.pdbx_description
1 polymer ?
#
loop_
_entity_poly.entity_id
_entity_poly.type
_entity_poly.pdbx_seq_one_letter_code
_entity_poly.pdbx_strand_id
1 'polypeptide(L)'
;MATILERTVLEDKIFDPNFLNLEFIFYQIYVLAQKIWHFIISLGAGASSGVDVSLLKTVAWILSLALIGGIVYLVRDIWKIRKKQERELGGMQISAIEKAASAQKNERWEKVTDLMMSQSESDWRLAIMEADNMLADVLEKMGYVGETIGEKLKGIEAGDFKTLSQAWEAHKVRNQIAHEGVNFHIDKRGADRVIGLFREVFEEFHYI
;
A
#
# COMPACT_ATOMS: atom_id res chain seq x y z
N MET A 1 -26.42 -27.71 62.81
CA MET A 1 -25.01 -27.34 62.92
C MET A 1 -24.20 -28.46 62.27
N ALA A 2 -23.70 -28.25 61.04
CA ALA A 2 -22.98 -29.18 60.13
C ALA A 2 -23.78 -29.59 58.86
N THR A 3 -24.05 -28.62 57.99
CA THR A 3 -24.47 -28.87 56.59
C THR A 3 -23.92 -27.77 55.69
N ILE A 4 -22.62 -27.48 55.80
CA ILE A 4 -21.98 -26.39 55.03
C ILE A 4 -20.60 -26.80 54.47
N LEU A 5 -20.09 -28.02 54.72
CA LEU A 5 -18.73 -28.40 54.29
C LEU A 5 -18.67 -29.25 53.02
N GLU A 6 -19.61 -29.11 52.08
CA GLU A 6 -19.63 -29.91 50.84
C GLU A 6 -19.76 -29.09 49.53
N ARG A 7 -19.42 -27.80 49.59
CA ARG A 7 -19.30 -26.92 48.41
C ARG A 7 -18.14 -25.99 48.77
N THR A 8 -16.98 -26.06 48.16
CA THR A 8 -16.72 -25.87 46.74
C THR A 8 -15.24 -26.16 46.51
N VAL A 9 -14.91 -27.41 46.16
CA VAL A 9 -13.69 -27.68 45.39
C VAL A 9 -14.04 -27.25 43.97
N LEU A 10 -14.04 -25.93 43.73
CA LEU A 10 -14.13 -25.40 42.38
C LEU A 10 -12.77 -25.65 41.76
N GLU A 11 -12.78 -26.46 40.71
CA GLU A 11 -11.80 -26.46 39.64
C GLU A 11 -11.38 -25.02 39.34
N ASP A 12 -10.21 -24.62 39.81
CA ASP A 12 -9.57 -23.41 39.34
C ASP A 12 -9.29 -23.64 37.86
N LYS A 13 -10.13 -23.03 37.02
CA LYS A 13 -9.99 -23.04 35.57
C LYS A 13 -8.58 -22.55 35.24
N ILE A 14 -7.78 -23.45 34.69
CA ILE A 14 -6.36 -23.25 34.35
C ILE A 14 -6.17 -22.09 33.35
N PHE A 15 -7.24 -21.66 32.66
CA PHE A 15 -7.26 -20.45 31.85
C PHE A 15 -8.63 -19.76 31.95
N ASP A 16 -8.66 -18.54 32.49
CA ASP A 16 -9.81 -17.63 32.38
C ASP A 16 -9.47 -16.55 31.31
N PRO A 17 -10.10 -16.56 30.13
CA PRO A 17 -9.65 -15.79 28.95
C PRO A 17 -9.94 -14.28 29.02
N ASN A 18 -10.48 -13.76 30.13
CA ASN A 18 -10.91 -12.36 30.23
C ASN A 18 -9.79 -11.37 30.60
N PHE A 19 -8.63 -11.84 31.08
CA PHE A 19 -7.47 -10.98 31.30
C PHE A 19 -6.16 -11.78 31.20
N LEU A 20 -5.18 -11.20 30.52
CA LEU A 20 -3.83 -11.75 30.43
C LEU A 20 -3.16 -11.58 31.81
N ASN A 21 -3.04 -12.66 32.59
CA ASN A 21 -2.36 -12.60 33.87
C ASN A 21 -0.83 -12.46 33.66
N LEU A 22 -0.39 -11.20 33.59
CA LEU A 22 1.01 -10.83 33.37
C LEU A 22 1.92 -11.44 34.44
N GLU A 23 1.51 -11.45 35.71
CA GLU A 23 2.28 -12.01 36.81
C GLU A 23 2.55 -13.51 36.61
N PHE A 24 1.53 -14.26 36.19
CA PHE A 24 1.67 -15.67 35.84
C PHE A 24 2.63 -15.89 34.66
N ILE A 25 2.52 -15.07 33.60
CA ILE A 25 3.42 -15.17 32.43
C ILE A 25 4.86 -14.86 32.83
N PHE A 26 5.09 -13.80 33.60
CA PHE A 26 6.42 -13.45 34.11
C PHE A 26 6.98 -14.55 35.03
N TYR A 27 6.13 -15.16 35.88
CA TYR A 27 6.53 -16.30 36.71
C TYR A 27 6.96 -17.50 35.86
N GLN A 28 6.21 -17.85 34.81
CA GLN A 28 6.61 -18.95 33.91
C GLN A 28 7.91 -18.65 33.15
N ILE A 29 8.11 -17.41 32.70
CA ILE A 29 9.37 -16.96 32.08
C ILE A 29 10.52 -17.08 33.08
N TYR A 30 10.33 -16.65 34.32
CA TYR A 30 11.32 -16.76 35.39
C TYR A 30 11.68 -18.22 35.68
N VAL A 31 10.69 -19.10 35.81
CA VAL A 31 10.91 -20.55 36.02
C VAL A 31 11.67 -21.18 34.86
N LEU A 32 11.35 -20.81 33.61
CA LEU A 32 12.07 -21.27 32.43
C LEU A 32 13.53 -20.77 32.44
N ALA A 33 13.74 -19.49 32.75
CA ALA A 33 15.07 -18.89 32.84
C ALA A 33 15.91 -19.58 33.93
N GLN A 34 15.32 -19.89 35.08
CA GLN A 34 15.99 -20.65 36.15
C GLN A 34 16.37 -22.07 35.68
N LYS A 35 15.47 -22.78 35.00
CA LYS A 35 15.78 -24.11 34.46
C LYS A 35 16.92 -24.07 33.43
N ILE A 36 16.92 -23.06 32.55
CA ILE A 36 17.99 -22.84 31.57
C ILE A 36 19.31 -22.52 32.28
N TRP A 37 19.27 -21.63 33.28
CA TRP A 37 20.44 -21.27 34.09
C TRP A 37 21.04 -22.49 34.80
N HIS A 38 20.21 -23.30 35.45
CA HIS A 38 20.64 -24.54 36.10
C HIS A 38 21.19 -25.57 35.12
N PHE A 39 20.63 -25.67 33.91
CA PHE A 39 21.15 -26.53 32.85
C PHE A 39 22.51 -26.06 32.32
N ILE A 40 22.71 -24.75 32.17
CA ILE A 40 24.00 -24.17 31.75
C ILE A 40 25.06 -24.39 32.83
N ILE A 41 24.72 -24.13 34.10
CA ILE A 41 25.63 -24.37 35.23
C ILE A 41 25.93 -25.86 35.37
N SER A 42 24.96 -26.77 35.19
CA SER A 42 25.24 -28.21 35.26
C SER A 42 26.17 -28.70 34.15
N LEU A 43 26.10 -28.08 32.96
CA LEU A 43 27.07 -28.30 31.88
C LEU A 43 28.49 -27.83 32.27
N GLY A 44 28.60 -26.68 32.95
CA GLY A 44 29.88 -26.09 33.37
C GLY A 44 30.46 -26.71 34.65
N ALA A 45 29.62 -27.14 35.59
CA ALA A 45 30.00 -27.75 36.86
C ALA A 45 30.51 -29.19 36.68
N GLY A 46 30.16 -29.88 35.58
CA GLY A 46 30.80 -31.14 35.18
C GLY A 46 32.29 -30.99 34.79
N ALA A 47 32.78 -29.76 34.57
CA ALA A 47 34.18 -29.51 34.26
C ALA A 47 35.12 -29.67 35.48
N SER A 48 34.60 -29.77 36.71
CA SER A 48 35.38 -30.09 37.91
C SER A 48 35.36 -31.57 38.28
N SER A 49 34.61 -32.41 37.55
CA SER A 49 34.52 -33.86 37.75
C SER A 49 35.02 -34.64 36.55
N GLY A 50 36.29 -34.49 36.16
CA GLY A 50 36.97 -35.36 35.18
C GLY A 50 36.35 -35.50 33.78
N VAL A 51 35.35 -34.68 33.43
CA VAL A 51 34.79 -34.66 32.08
C VAL A 51 35.79 -33.93 31.19
N ASP A 52 36.35 -34.67 30.22
CA ASP A 52 37.32 -34.12 29.28
C ASP A 52 36.66 -32.99 28.47
N VAL A 53 37.05 -31.76 28.77
CA VAL A 53 36.54 -30.53 28.13
C VAL A 53 36.73 -30.58 26.61
N SER A 54 37.65 -31.41 26.12
CA SER A 54 37.89 -31.68 24.70
C SER A 54 36.70 -32.37 24.02
N LEU A 55 36.08 -33.36 24.67
CA LEU A 55 34.91 -34.07 24.13
C LEU A 55 33.70 -33.14 24.06
N LEU A 56 33.47 -32.34 25.10
CA LEU A 56 32.37 -31.37 25.13
C LEU A 56 32.50 -30.33 24.01
N LYS A 57 33.72 -29.83 23.76
CA LYS A 57 34.01 -28.90 22.65
C LYS A 57 33.74 -29.56 21.29
N THR A 58 34.15 -30.81 21.08
CA THR A 58 33.89 -31.51 19.82
C THR A 58 32.40 -31.73 19.58
N VAL A 59 31.65 -32.14 20.61
CA VAL A 59 30.20 -32.30 20.53
C VAL A 59 29.52 -30.95 20.25
N ALA A 60 29.98 -29.86 20.89
CA ALA A 60 29.47 -28.52 20.64
C ALA A 60 29.72 -28.04 19.21
N TRP A 61 30.90 -28.30 18.64
CA TRP A 61 31.21 -28.00 17.24
C TRP A 61 30.30 -28.77 16.26
N ILE A 62 30.08 -30.06 16.51
CA ILE A 62 29.19 -30.90 15.71
C ILE A 62 27.74 -30.39 15.78
N LEU A 63 27.27 -30.08 16.99
CA LEU A 63 25.91 -29.56 17.20
C LEU A 63 25.73 -28.19 16.53
N SER A 64 26.73 -27.31 16.62
CA SER A 64 26.73 -26.00 15.97
C SER A 64 26.62 -26.13 14.45
N LEU A 65 27.42 -27.02 13.84
CA LEU A 65 27.34 -27.30 12.40
C LEU A 65 25.98 -27.86 11.98
N ALA A 66 25.40 -28.76 12.77
CA ALA A 66 24.08 -29.32 12.50
C ALA A 66 22.97 -28.24 12.53
N LEU A 67 23.02 -27.35 13.54
CA LEU A 67 22.07 -26.24 13.67
C LEU A 67 22.20 -25.24 12.52
N ILE A 68 23.42 -24.89 12.11
CA ILE A 68 23.66 -24.01 10.96
C ILE A 68 23.07 -24.64 9.68
N GLY A 69 23.29 -25.94 9.46
CA GLY A 69 22.68 -26.66 8.34
C GLY A 69 21.16 -26.60 8.35
N GLY A 70 20.54 -26.80 9.52
CA GLY A 70 19.09 -26.69 9.72
C GLY A 70 18.55 -25.29 9.43
N ILE A 71 19.23 -24.24 9.90
CA ILE A 71 18.85 -22.85 9.63
C ILE A 71 18.90 -22.56 8.12
N VAL A 72 19.96 -22.97 7.43
CA VAL A 72 20.10 -22.78 5.98
C VAL A 72 18.97 -23.50 5.22
N TYR A 73 18.59 -24.70 5.64
CA TYR A 73 17.48 -25.45 5.04
C TYR A 73 16.14 -24.69 5.21
N LEU A 74 15.83 -24.24 6.43
CA LEU A 74 14.60 -23.48 6.70
C LEU A 74 14.56 -22.17 5.93
N VAL A 75 15.67 -21.44 5.88
CA VAL A 75 15.77 -20.19 5.10
C VAL A 75 15.54 -20.46 3.62
N ARG A 76 16.14 -21.51 3.04
CA ARG A 76 15.91 -21.87 1.64
C ARG A 76 14.45 -22.19 1.33
N ASP A 77 13.78 -22.90 2.21
CA ASP A 77 12.37 -23.26 2.03
C ASP A 77 11.45 -22.02 2.12
N ILE A 78 11.72 -21.14 3.09
CA ILE A 78 11.02 -19.85 3.22
C ILE A 78 11.21 -18.98 1.97
N TRP A 79 12.42 -18.93 1.40
CA TRP A 79 12.69 -18.17 0.17
C TRP A 79 11.95 -18.75 -1.03
N LYS A 80 11.83 -20.08 -1.13
CA LYS A 80 11.06 -20.75 -2.19
C LYS A 80 9.57 -20.42 -2.09
N ILE A 81 9.02 -20.37 -0.88
CA ILE A 81 7.63 -20.01 -0.62
C ILE A 81 7.38 -18.53 -0.91
N ARG A 82 8.25 -17.63 -0.43
CA ARG A 82 8.12 -16.16 -0.68
C ARG A 82 8.18 -15.82 -2.16
N LYS A 83 9.06 -16.46 -2.93
CA LYS A 83 9.17 -16.22 -4.38
C LYS A 83 7.92 -16.66 -5.16
N LYS A 84 7.17 -17.64 -4.64
CA LYS A 84 5.87 -18.04 -5.21
C LYS A 84 4.79 -17.01 -4.86
N GLN A 85 4.78 -16.52 -3.61
CA GLN A 85 3.85 -15.49 -3.15
C GLN A 85 4.06 -14.14 -3.84
N GLU A 86 5.29 -13.70 -4.09
CA GLU A 86 5.54 -12.43 -4.81
C GLU A 86 5.04 -12.47 -6.26
N ARG A 87 5.10 -13.62 -6.92
CA ARG A 87 4.56 -13.78 -8.28
C ARG A 87 3.05 -13.81 -8.31
N GLU A 88 2.42 -14.46 -7.33
CA GLU A 88 0.97 -14.56 -7.23
C GLU A 88 0.35 -13.25 -6.70
N LEU A 89 0.86 -12.67 -5.62
CA LEU A 89 0.36 -11.43 -5.02
C LEU A 89 0.76 -10.18 -5.82
N GLY A 90 2.00 -10.10 -6.31
CA GLY A 90 2.46 -8.99 -7.14
C GLY A 90 1.76 -8.99 -8.50
N GLY A 91 1.58 -10.16 -9.12
CA GLY A 91 0.82 -10.31 -10.36
C GLY A 91 -0.67 -10.01 -10.17
N MET A 92 -1.29 -10.46 -9.08
CA MET A 92 -2.69 -10.16 -8.79
C MET A 92 -2.93 -8.69 -8.47
N GLN A 93 -2.10 -8.04 -7.65
CA GLN A 93 -2.24 -6.61 -7.35
C GLN A 93 -1.99 -5.74 -8.57
N ILE A 94 -0.93 -6.01 -9.34
CA ILE A 94 -0.68 -5.27 -10.59
C ILE A 94 -1.83 -5.51 -11.58
N SER A 95 -2.27 -6.76 -11.77
CA SER A 95 -3.40 -7.04 -12.67
C SER A 95 -4.74 -6.49 -12.16
N ALA A 96 -4.94 -6.34 -10.86
CA ALA A 96 -6.16 -5.78 -10.27
C ALA A 96 -6.15 -4.25 -10.33
N ILE A 97 -4.99 -3.61 -10.18
CA ILE A 97 -4.80 -2.18 -10.40
C ILE A 97 -4.91 -1.87 -11.89
N GLU A 98 -4.27 -2.66 -12.75
CA GLU A 98 -4.36 -2.54 -14.21
C GLU A 98 -5.77 -2.85 -14.71
N LYS A 99 -6.46 -3.86 -14.14
CA LYS A 99 -7.87 -4.11 -14.43
C LYS A 99 -8.79 -3.05 -13.82
N ALA A 100 -8.49 -2.47 -12.67
CA ALA A 100 -9.28 -1.36 -12.12
C ALA A 100 -9.12 -0.10 -12.98
N ALA A 101 -7.89 0.19 -13.42
CA ALA A 101 -7.59 1.26 -14.37
C ALA A 101 -8.21 0.99 -15.75
N SER A 102 -8.16 -0.24 -16.26
CA SER A 102 -8.73 -0.59 -17.57
C SER A 102 -10.24 -0.84 -17.55
N ALA A 103 -10.82 -1.22 -16.41
CA ALA A 103 -12.26 -1.45 -16.25
C ALA A 103 -13.00 -0.18 -15.81
N GLN A 104 -12.30 0.82 -15.27
CA GLN A 104 -12.85 2.15 -15.12
C GLN A 104 -12.73 2.91 -16.44
N LYS A 105 -13.50 2.48 -17.45
CA LYS A 105 -13.85 3.37 -18.56
C LYS A 105 -14.39 4.65 -17.94
N ASN A 106 -13.64 5.74 -18.06
CA ASN A 106 -14.08 7.02 -17.56
C ASN A 106 -15.21 7.50 -18.47
N GLU A 107 -16.46 7.25 -18.07
CA GLU A 107 -17.66 7.59 -18.85
C GLU A 107 -17.68 9.07 -19.28
N ARG A 108 -17.09 9.96 -18.47
CA ARG A 108 -16.95 11.38 -18.81
C ARG A 108 -15.93 11.60 -19.93
N TRP A 109 -14.81 10.88 -19.92
CA TRP A 109 -13.84 10.93 -21.00
C TRP A 109 -14.37 10.35 -22.32
N GLU A 110 -15.17 9.28 -22.24
CA GLU A 110 -15.88 8.75 -23.42
C GLU A 110 -16.81 9.80 -24.01
N LYS A 111 -17.59 10.48 -23.18
CA LYS A 111 -18.46 11.59 -23.61
C LYS A 111 -17.67 12.73 -24.27
N VAL A 112 -16.52 13.11 -23.72
CA VAL A 112 -15.61 14.11 -24.35
C VAL A 112 -15.16 13.62 -25.73
N THR A 113 -14.78 12.35 -25.84
CA THR A 113 -14.33 11.74 -27.09
C THR A 113 -15.46 11.68 -28.12
N ASP A 114 -16.68 11.32 -27.72
CA ASP A 114 -17.87 11.27 -28.58
C ASP A 114 -18.24 12.67 -29.12
N LEU A 115 -18.22 13.69 -28.26
CA LEU A 115 -18.43 15.08 -28.67
C LEU A 115 -17.36 15.53 -29.67
N MET A 116 -16.12 15.06 -29.51
CA MET A 116 -15.05 15.33 -30.45
C MET A 116 -15.21 14.57 -31.78
N MET A 117 -15.95 13.47 -31.86
CA MET A 117 -16.22 12.81 -33.15
C MET A 117 -17.25 13.56 -34.00
N SER A 118 -17.96 14.52 -33.41
CA SER A 118 -18.95 15.33 -34.12
C SER A 118 -18.29 16.32 -35.09
N GLN A 119 -19.05 16.78 -36.09
CA GLN A 119 -18.63 17.79 -37.06
C GLN A 119 -19.08 19.21 -36.67
N SER A 120 -19.61 19.38 -35.45
CA SER A 120 -20.14 20.65 -34.96
C SER A 120 -19.17 21.33 -34.01
N GLU A 121 -18.93 22.62 -34.26
CA GLU A 121 -18.11 23.46 -33.39
C GLU A 121 -18.70 23.64 -31.98
N SER A 122 -20.03 23.59 -31.85
CA SER A 122 -20.69 23.63 -30.53
C SER A 122 -20.25 22.48 -29.64
N ASP A 123 -20.10 21.30 -30.23
CA ASP A 123 -19.81 20.07 -29.50
C ASP A 123 -18.34 20.03 -29.12
N TRP A 124 -17.46 20.56 -29.98
CA TRP A 124 -16.05 20.74 -29.65
C TRP A 124 -15.85 21.71 -28.48
N ARG A 125 -16.58 22.84 -28.47
CA ARG A 125 -16.56 23.76 -27.32
C ARG A 125 -17.07 23.06 -26.06
N LEU A 126 -18.13 22.28 -26.16
CA LEU A 126 -18.67 21.51 -25.04
C LEU A 126 -17.68 20.46 -24.52
N ALA A 127 -16.97 19.76 -25.41
CA ALA A 127 -15.93 18.80 -25.06
C ALA A 127 -14.80 19.45 -24.27
N ILE A 128 -14.34 20.63 -24.68
CA ILE A 128 -13.29 21.40 -23.99
C ILE A 128 -13.75 21.86 -22.61
N MET A 129 -15.00 22.32 -22.47
CA MET A 129 -15.57 22.70 -21.18
C MET A 129 -15.71 21.50 -20.24
N GLU A 130 -16.17 20.36 -20.75
CA GLU A 130 -16.30 19.12 -19.95
C GLU A 130 -14.94 18.60 -19.50
N ALA A 131 -13.94 18.61 -20.39
CA ALA A 131 -12.57 18.24 -20.05
C ALA A 131 -11.97 19.16 -18.96
N ASP A 132 -12.20 20.46 -19.03
CA ASP A 132 -11.73 21.39 -17.99
C ASP A 132 -12.44 21.17 -16.63
N ASN A 133 -13.73 20.82 -16.64
CA ASN A 133 -14.43 20.40 -15.42
C ASN A 133 -13.81 19.12 -14.83
N MET A 134 -13.43 18.15 -15.68
CA MET A 134 -12.71 16.96 -15.22
C MET A 134 -11.35 17.31 -14.61
N LEU A 135 -10.64 18.30 -15.17
CA LEU A 135 -9.39 18.82 -14.59
C LEU A 135 -9.61 19.41 -13.20
N ALA A 136 -10.71 20.14 -12.98
CA ALA A 136 -11.04 20.66 -11.65
C ALA A 136 -11.14 19.56 -10.59
N ASP A 137 -11.80 18.45 -10.93
CA ASP A 137 -11.97 17.30 -10.04
C ASP A 137 -10.66 16.59 -9.76
N VAL A 138 -9.79 16.46 -10.77
CA VAL A 138 -8.46 15.88 -10.63
C VAL A 138 -7.63 16.72 -9.65
N LEU A 139 -7.61 18.05 -9.83
CA LEU A 139 -6.89 18.97 -8.94
C LEU A 139 -7.43 18.93 -7.50
N GLU A 140 -8.75 18.81 -7.34
CA GLU A 140 -9.39 18.71 -6.02
C GLU A 140 -9.06 17.40 -5.31
N LYS A 141 -9.08 16.27 -6.03
CA LYS A 141 -8.70 14.96 -5.48
C LYS A 141 -7.24 14.91 -5.05
N MET A 142 -6.37 15.68 -5.70
CA MET A 142 -4.97 15.82 -5.30
C MET A 142 -4.75 16.77 -4.11
N GLY A 143 -5.81 17.44 -3.64
CA GLY A 143 -5.75 18.32 -2.47
C GLY A 143 -5.28 19.74 -2.77
N TYR A 144 -5.25 20.17 -4.04
CA TYR A 144 -4.91 21.55 -4.38
C TYR A 144 -6.06 22.50 -4.05
N VAL A 145 -5.73 23.57 -3.32
CA VAL A 145 -6.69 24.55 -2.79
C VAL A 145 -6.73 25.79 -3.69
N GLY A 146 -7.94 26.28 -3.98
CA GLY A 146 -8.19 27.49 -4.76
C GLY A 146 -9.65 27.55 -5.22
N GLU A 147 -10.21 28.76 -5.36
CA GLU A 147 -11.59 28.96 -5.81
C GLU A 147 -11.73 28.66 -7.31
N THR A 148 -10.67 28.90 -8.07
CA THR A 148 -10.62 28.66 -9.51
C THR A 148 -9.53 27.66 -9.88
N ILE A 149 -9.69 26.98 -11.03
CA ILE A 149 -8.64 26.11 -11.58
C ILE A 149 -7.33 26.88 -11.74
N GLY A 150 -7.39 28.13 -12.21
CA GLY A 150 -6.20 28.98 -12.34
C GLY A 150 -5.49 29.24 -11.00
N GLU A 151 -6.21 29.38 -9.90
CA GLU A 151 -5.60 29.48 -8.56
C GLU A 151 -5.00 28.15 -8.11
N LYS A 152 -5.73 27.04 -8.29
CA LYS A 152 -5.23 25.70 -7.99
C LYS A 152 -3.93 25.42 -8.74
N LEU A 153 -3.87 25.72 -10.04
CA LEU A 153 -2.69 25.54 -10.89
C LEU A 153 -1.51 26.46 -10.51
N LYS A 154 -1.75 27.65 -9.96
CA LYS A 154 -0.67 28.55 -9.49
C LYS A 154 0.03 28.02 -8.24
N GLY A 155 -0.69 27.25 -7.41
CA GLY A 155 -0.15 26.68 -6.18
C GLY A 155 0.71 25.43 -6.40
N ILE A 156 0.82 24.93 -7.63
CA ILE A 156 1.52 23.68 -7.93
C ILE A 156 2.99 23.97 -8.22
N GLU A 157 3.89 23.26 -7.54
CA GLU A 157 5.31 23.29 -7.85
C GLU A 157 5.58 22.48 -9.13
N ALA A 158 6.40 23.02 -10.04
CA ALA A 158 6.66 22.41 -11.36
C ALA A 158 7.29 21.01 -11.30
N GLY A 159 7.83 20.60 -10.14
CA GLY A 159 8.37 19.26 -9.92
C GLY A 159 7.32 18.17 -9.69
N ASP A 160 6.13 18.55 -9.22
CA ASP A 160 5.09 17.61 -8.78
C ASP A 160 4.08 17.27 -9.88
N PHE A 161 4.04 18.06 -10.96
CA PHE A 161 3.08 17.93 -12.04
C PHE A 161 3.77 18.19 -13.39
N LYS A 162 4.15 17.11 -14.09
CA LYS A 162 4.97 17.18 -15.30
C LYS A 162 4.25 17.85 -16.45
N THR A 163 2.94 17.65 -16.55
CA THR A 163 2.07 18.23 -17.59
C THR A 163 1.38 19.53 -17.14
N LEU A 164 1.91 20.21 -16.11
CA LEU A 164 1.39 21.48 -15.61
C LEU A 164 1.26 22.54 -16.73
N SER A 165 2.21 22.57 -17.67
CA SER A 165 2.16 23.53 -18.78
C SER A 165 0.99 23.27 -19.74
N GLN A 166 0.69 22.00 -20.00
CA GLN A 166 -0.44 21.56 -20.81
C GLN A 166 -1.77 21.89 -20.13
N ALA A 167 -1.87 21.64 -18.82
CA ALA A 167 -3.05 22.01 -18.04
C ALA A 167 -3.32 23.53 -18.11
N TRP A 168 -2.27 24.35 -17.99
CA TRP A 168 -2.37 25.80 -18.14
C TRP A 168 -2.79 26.23 -19.55
N GLU A 169 -2.21 25.64 -20.60
CA GLU A 169 -2.56 25.97 -21.98
C GLU A 169 -4.01 25.60 -22.29
N ALA A 170 -4.44 24.40 -21.93
CA ALA A 170 -5.80 23.93 -22.16
C ALA A 170 -6.84 24.77 -21.39
N HIS A 171 -6.56 25.08 -20.12
CA HIS A 171 -7.42 25.93 -19.28
C HIS A 171 -7.57 27.35 -19.86
N LYS A 172 -6.51 27.92 -20.43
CA LYS A 172 -6.59 29.24 -21.09
C LYS A 172 -7.55 29.23 -22.28
N VAL A 173 -7.52 28.18 -23.11
CA VAL A 173 -8.44 28.07 -24.26
C VAL A 173 -9.88 27.93 -23.77
N ARG A 174 -10.12 27.15 -22.72
CA ARG A 174 -11.45 27.09 -22.09
C ARG A 174 -11.91 28.47 -21.60
N ASN A 175 -11.03 29.22 -20.94
CA ASN A 175 -11.37 30.56 -20.46
C ASN A 175 -11.68 31.54 -21.61
N GLN A 176 -11.00 31.41 -22.75
CA GLN A 176 -11.33 32.20 -23.95
C GLN A 176 -12.72 31.85 -24.46
N ILE A 177 -13.08 30.56 -24.56
CA ILE A 177 -14.43 30.12 -24.93
C ILE A 177 -15.49 30.73 -24.00
N ALA A 178 -15.23 30.76 -22.69
CA ALA A 178 -16.16 31.33 -21.71
C ALA A 178 -16.32 32.86 -21.82
N HIS A 179 -15.24 33.59 -22.11
CA HIS A 179 -15.27 35.06 -22.24
C HIS A 179 -15.83 35.54 -23.56
N GLU A 180 -15.43 34.92 -24.66
CA GLU A 180 -15.77 35.35 -26.02
C GLU A 180 -17.06 34.68 -26.53
N GLY A 181 -17.45 33.55 -25.93
CA GLY A 181 -18.71 32.86 -26.21
C GLY A 181 -18.88 32.50 -27.68
N VAL A 182 -19.97 32.98 -28.29
CA VAL A 182 -20.31 32.74 -29.71
C VAL A 182 -19.27 33.35 -30.67
N ASN A 183 -18.51 34.37 -30.21
CA ASN A 183 -17.50 35.02 -31.05
C ASN A 183 -16.21 34.21 -31.15
N PHE A 184 -15.93 33.31 -30.21
CA PHE A 184 -14.74 32.46 -30.25
C PHE A 184 -14.92 31.34 -31.27
N HIS A 185 -14.15 31.37 -32.34
CA HIS A 185 -14.18 30.33 -33.36
C HIS A 185 -13.00 29.37 -33.19
N ILE A 186 -13.27 28.06 -33.18
CA ILE A 186 -12.29 26.99 -33.08
C ILE A 186 -12.49 25.97 -34.20
N ASP A 187 -11.42 25.66 -34.91
CA ASP A 187 -11.45 24.61 -35.92
C ASP A 187 -11.25 23.23 -35.28
N LYS A 188 -11.59 22.18 -36.02
CA LYS A 188 -11.47 20.80 -35.55
C LYS A 188 -10.06 20.49 -35.05
N ARG A 189 -9.04 20.95 -35.79
CA ARG A 189 -7.62 20.75 -35.45
C ARG A 189 -7.23 21.46 -34.16
N GLY A 190 -7.73 22.68 -33.96
CA GLY A 190 -7.54 23.44 -32.73
C GLY A 190 -8.15 22.73 -31.54
N ALA A 191 -9.38 22.22 -31.69
CA ALA A 191 -10.06 21.46 -30.65
C ALA A 191 -9.33 20.15 -30.33
N ASP A 192 -8.89 19.40 -31.35
CA ASP A 192 -8.14 18.15 -31.16
C ASP A 192 -6.82 18.38 -30.41
N ARG A 193 -6.11 19.47 -30.72
CA ARG A 193 -4.89 19.85 -29.98
C ARG A 193 -5.19 20.08 -28.51
N VAL A 194 -6.24 20.85 -28.20
CA VAL A 194 -6.59 21.20 -26.82
C VAL A 194 -7.04 19.97 -26.01
N ILE A 195 -7.84 19.10 -26.61
CA ILE A 195 -8.22 17.83 -25.97
C ILE A 195 -7.00 16.92 -25.80
N GLY A 196 -6.04 16.93 -26.72
CA GLY A 196 -4.75 16.25 -26.56
C GLY A 196 -3.98 16.72 -25.32
N LEU A 197 -3.97 18.02 -25.04
CA LEU A 197 -3.34 18.56 -23.83
C LEU A 197 -4.03 18.07 -22.55
N PHE A 198 -5.37 18.04 -22.52
CA PHE A 198 -6.10 17.46 -21.39
C PHE A 198 -5.83 15.96 -21.24
N ARG A 199 -5.73 15.24 -22.36
CA ARG A 199 -5.43 13.81 -22.36
C ARG A 199 -4.09 13.52 -21.71
N GLU A 200 -3.03 14.24 -22.08
CA GLU A 200 -1.70 14.09 -21.46
C GLU A 200 -1.76 14.29 -19.94
N VAL A 201 -2.53 15.28 -19.48
CA VAL A 201 -2.74 15.55 -18.06
C VAL A 201 -3.46 14.39 -17.36
N PHE A 202 -4.52 13.87 -17.96
CA PHE A 202 -5.29 12.78 -17.34
C PHE A 202 -4.54 11.45 -17.36
N GLU A 203 -3.74 11.19 -18.38
CA GLU A 203 -2.86 10.02 -18.45
C GLU A 203 -1.76 10.07 -17.39
N GLU A 204 -1.18 11.24 -17.10
CA GLU A 204 -0.18 11.40 -16.02
C GLU A 204 -0.73 10.96 -14.65
N PHE A 205 -2.00 11.25 -14.37
CA PHE A 205 -2.64 10.93 -13.09
C PHE A 205 -3.44 9.63 -13.10
N HIS A 206 -3.33 8.81 -14.16
CA HIS A 206 -4.10 7.57 -14.33
C HIS A 206 -5.62 7.78 -14.15
N TYR A 207 -6.11 8.94 -14.57
CA TYR A 207 -7.53 9.31 -14.52
C TYR A 207 -8.32 8.75 -15.70
N ILE A 208 -7.63 8.42 -16.79
CA ILE A 208 -8.11 7.77 -18.02
C ILE A 208 -7.13 6.68 -18.47
#